data_AF-A0A8E5HWR9-F1
#
_entry.id   AF-A0A8E5HWR9-F1
#
_cell.length_a   1.000
_cell.length_b   1.000
_cell.length_c   1.000
_cell.angle_alpha   90.00
_cell.angle_beta   90.00
_cell.angle_gamma   90.00
#
_symmetry.space_group_name_H-M   'P 1'
#
loop_
_entity.id
_entity.type
_entity.pdbx_description
1 polymer ?
#
loop_
_entity_poly.entity_id
_entity_poly.type
_entity_poly.pdbx_seq_one_letter_code
_entity_poly.pdbx_strand_id
1 'polypeptide(L)'
;MSSYAEQVLVCTGRDDWSSRIEDERGGDNLAADLKELFGRGGTYSDPYHNISVLNSSFPSSPPPRTQAQSASAYLLPSFKYIPFLPRVSFDSVQALAKGYLLPEKLHPAHDCLSPIHRDRLTRKTAYQRLLLGVQDVADVLVLICGHGGRDPRCGIFGPLLRDEFEDKLAKARLRVARDAVRVQLGQAEDTTASAHARAIGDGAVARVGLISHIGGHKFAGNVVIYIPPASRTRAGEQHALAGCGIWYGRVEPKHVEGLVRETILGGRVVEDMFRGGIDSKRRLLSI
;
A
#
# COMPACT_ATOMS: atom_id res chain seq x y z
N MET A 1 -13.09 4.76 -9.06
CA MET A 1 -12.69 3.74 -8.07
C MET A 1 -13.31 4.11 -6.74
N SER A 2 -13.58 3.17 -5.83
CA SER A 2 -14.01 3.50 -4.48
C SER A 2 -12.90 4.26 -3.74
N SER A 3 -13.25 5.37 -3.12
CA SER A 3 -12.36 6.10 -2.23
C SER A 3 -11.91 5.20 -1.08
N TYR A 4 -10.66 5.35 -0.62
CA TYR A 4 -10.17 4.71 0.59
C TYR A 4 -9.40 5.72 1.43
N ALA A 5 -9.42 5.55 2.75
CA ALA A 5 -8.62 6.32 3.68
C ALA A 5 -7.25 5.66 3.90
N GLU A 6 -7.19 4.33 3.81
CA GLU A 6 -5.97 3.55 3.89
C GLU A 6 -6.09 2.33 2.96
N GLN A 7 -4.98 1.95 2.35
CA GLN A 7 -4.80 0.75 1.55
C GLN A 7 -3.85 -0.19 2.28
N VAL A 8 -4.31 -1.41 2.52
CA VAL A 8 -3.54 -2.48 3.12
C VAL A 8 -3.08 -3.41 2.01
N LEU A 9 -1.77 -3.44 1.79
CA LEU A 9 -1.14 -4.26 0.78
C LEU A 9 -0.53 -5.50 1.42
N VAL A 10 -1.24 -6.63 1.36
CA VAL A 10 -0.81 -7.91 1.93
C VAL A 10 0.32 -8.51 1.07
N CYS A 11 1.47 -8.79 1.68
CA CYS A 11 2.64 -9.33 1.00
C CYS A 11 2.52 -10.85 0.83
N THR A 12 2.05 -11.31 -0.33
CA THR A 12 1.82 -12.75 -0.55
C THR A 12 2.97 -13.46 -1.25
N GLY A 13 3.90 -12.73 -1.86
CA GLY A 13 4.95 -13.28 -2.71
C GLY A 13 4.46 -13.97 -3.99
N ARG A 14 3.19 -13.79 -4.36
CA ARG A 14 2.55 -14.43 -5.52
C ARG A 14 2.14 -13.38 -6.55
N ASP A 15 2.22 -13.74 -7.82
CA ASP A 15 1.93 -12.85 -8.96
C ASP A 15 0.45 -12.85 -9.37
N ASP A 16 -0.34 -13.84 -8.91
CA ASP A 16 -1.78 -13.93 -9.15
C ASP A 16 -2.51 -14.61 -7.97
N TRP A 17 -3.84 -14.47 -7.95
CA TRP A 17 -4.72 -14.96 -6.90
C TRP A 17 -6.05 -15.46 -7.47
N SER A 18 -6.82 -16.18 -6.66
CA SER A 18 -8.22 -16.45 -6.98
C SER A 18 -9.03 -15.16 -7.11
N SER A 19 -10.10 -15.20 -7.93
CA SER A 19 -10.95 -14.05 -8.27
C SER A 19 -11.39 -13.22 -7.07
N ARG A 20 -11.62 -13.89 -5.93
CA ARG A 20 -11.87 -13.28 -4.62
C ARG A 20 -10.69 -13.63 -3.71
N ILE A 21 -9.85 -12.64 -3.43
CA ILE A 21 -8.64 -12.81 -2.62
C ILE A 21 -8.91 -13.33 -1.20
N GLU A 22 -10.11 -13.12 -0.68
CA GLU A 22 -10.57 -13.63 0.61
C GLU A 22 -10.85 -15.13 0.59
N ASP A 23 -11.14 -15.72 -0.56
CA ASP A 23 -11.40 -17.17 -0.66
C ASP A 23 -10.09 -17.98 -0.69
N GLU A 24 -8.94 -17.31 -0.83
CA GLU A 24 -7.62 -17.93 -0.80
C GLU A 24 -7.45 -18.80 0.45
N ARG A 25 -6.85 -19.99 0.27
CA ARG A 25 -6.64 -20.95 1.38
C ARG A 25 -7.94 -21.26 2.15
N GLY A 26 -9.08 -21.25 1.47
CA GLY A 26 -10.39 -21.57 2.07
C GLY A 26 -10.87 -20.53 3.09
N GLY A 27 -10.44 -19.27 2.97
CA GLY A 27 -10.78 -18.21 3.92
C GLY A 27 -9.73 -17.97 4.99
N ASP A 28 -8.74 -18.85 5.15
CA ASP A 28 -7.65 -18.63 6.11
C ASP A 28 -6.52 -17.79 5.50
N ASN A 29 -6.78 -16.51 5.33
CA ASN A 29 -5.81 -15.53 4.86
C ASN A 29 -6.07 -14.14 5.45
N LEU A 30 -5.02 -13.32 5.52
CA LEU A 30 -5.11 -11.97 6.09
C LEU A 30 -6.12 -11.07 5.34
N ALA A 31 -6.33 -11.28 4.04
CA ALA A 31 -7.29 -10.48 3.29
C ALA A 31 -8.73 -10.79 3.72
N ALA A 32 -9.05 -12.05 4.00
CA ALA A 32 -10.33 -12.46 4.58
C ALA A 32 -10.53 -11.85 5.97
N ASP A 33 -9.56 -11.98 6.86
CA ASP A 33 -9.63 -11.42 8.22
C ASP A 33 -9.91 -9.90 8.21
N LEU A 34 -9.23 -9.16 7.33
CA LEU A 34 -9.42 -7.71 7.20
C LEU A 34 -10.78 -7.36 6.57
N LYS A 35 -11.24 -8.15 5.58
CA LYS A 35 -12.57 -7.94 4.97
C LYS A 35 -13.70 -8.30 5.93
N GLU A 36 -13.51 -9.25 6.85
CA GLU A 36 -14.47 -9.52 7.92
C GLU A 36 -14.62 -8.30 8.85
N LEU A 37 -13.52 -7.61 9.16
CA LEU A 37 -13.53 -6.44 10.03
C LEU A 37 -14.07 -5.17 9.37
N PHE A 38 -13.63 -4.86 8.16
CA PHE A 38 -13.88 -3.58 7.49
C PHE A 38 -14.88 -3.66 6.33
N GLY A 39 -15.16 -4.87 5.84
CA GLY A 39 -16.13 -5.10 4.78
C GLY A 39 -17.57 -4.86 5.25
N ARG A 40 -18.53 -5.17 4.36
CA ARG A 40 -19.95 -4.93 4.60
C ARG A 40 -20.42 -5.72 5.83
N GLY A 41 -20.94 -5.00 6.83
CA GLY A 41 -21.43 -5.61 8.07
C GLY A 41 -20.34 -5.95 9.10
N GLY A 42 -19.08 -5.67 8.78
CA GLY A 42 -17.96 -5.85 9.70
C GLY A 42 -18.01 -4.88 10.89
N THR A 43 -17.34 -5.26 11.98
CA THR A 43 -17.32 -4.49 13.24
C THR A 43 -16.83 -3.04 13.06
N TYR A 44 -15.92 -2.83 12.12
CA TYR A 44 -15.30 -1.53 11.81
C TYR A 44 -15.72 -1.00 10.44
N SER A 45 -16.83 -1.49 9.90
CA SER A 45 -17.38 -0.99 8.63
C SER A 45 -17.79 0.48 8.80
N ASP A 46 -17.12 1.37 8.08
CA ASP A 46 -17.40 2.81 8.08
C ASP A 46 -17.38 3.34 6.64
N PRO A 47 -18.51 3.85 6.11
CA PRO A 47 -18.56 4.42 4.76
C PRO A 47 -17.73 5.69 4.60
N TYR A 48 -17.38 6.38 5.70
CA TYR A 48 -16.55 7.59 5.70
C TYR A 48 -15.06 7.30 5.92
N HIS A 49 -14.69 6.04 6.24
CA HIS A 49 -13.31 5.62 6.44
C HIS A 49 -13.06 4.22 5.85
N ASN A 50 -13.14 4.13 4.52
CA ASN A 50 -12.99 2.87 3.82
C ASN A 50 -11.52 2.37 3.83
N ILE A 51 -11.33 1.07 4.09
CA ILE A 51 -10.03 0.40 4.03
C ILE A 51 -9.97 -0.49 2.78
N SER A 52 -9.05 -0.19 1.86
CA SER A 52 -8.84 -0.99 0.65
C SER A 52 -7.86 -2.13 0.93
N VAL A 53 -8.33 -3.36 0.97
CA VAL A 53 -7.47 -4.55 1.14
C VAL A 53 -7.08 -5.13 -0.21
N LEU A 54 -5.78 -5.25 -0.47
CA LEU A 54 -5.22 -5.84 -1.69
C LEU A 54 -4.14 -6.87 -1.36
N ASN A 55 -4.03 -7.92 -2.16
CA ASN A 55 -2.84 -8.75 -2.17
C ASN A 55 -1.78 -8.17 -3.10
N SER A 56 -0.52 -8.47 -2.82
CA SER A 56 0.63 -8.10 -3.64
C SER A 56 1.63 -9.23 -3.84
N SER A 57 2.39 -9.11 -4.92
CA SER A 57 3.54 -9.96 -5.22
C SER A 57 4.76 -9.68 -4.34
N PHE A 58 4.71 -8.68 -3.46
CA PHE A 58 5.81 -8.44 -2.54
C PHE A 58 5.97 -9.62 -1.56
N PRO A 59 7.21 -10.04 -1.28
CA PRO A 59 7.46 -11.09 -0.31
C PRO A 59 7.21 -10.59 1.12
N SER A 60 6.67 -11.47 1.97
CA SER A 60 6.61 -11.23 3.41
C SER A 60 8.01 -11.33 4.03
N SER A 61 8.26 -10.55 5.09
CA SER A 61 9.47 -10.69 5.89
C SER A 61 9.49 -12.07 6.56
N PRO A 62 10.65 -12.75 6.58
CA PRO A 62 10.78 -14.01 7.30
C PRO A 62 10.58 -13.77 8.81
N PRO A 63 9.67 -14.51 9.47
CA PRO A 63 9.40 -14.31 10.89
C PRO A 63 10.63 -14.64 11.75
N PRO A 64 10.83 -13.98 12.91
CA PRO A 64 11.99 -14.23 13.78
C PRO A 64 11.99 -15.63 14.37
N ARG A 65 10.80 -16.25 14.50
CA ARG A 65 10.62 -17.64 14.90
C ARG A 65 10.21 -18.44 13.67
N THR A 66 11.03 -19.41 13.28
CA THR A 66 10.95 -20.18 12.03
C THR A 66 9.67 -21.02 11.86
N GLN A 67 8.91 -21.29 12.93
CA GLN A 67 7.70 -22.13 12.89
C GLN A 67 6.36 -21.36 12.87
N ALA A 68 6.38 -20.02 12.98
CA ALA A 68 5.15 -19.24 13.02
C ALA A 68 4.73 -18.79 11.62
N GLN A 69 3.49 -19.10 11.20
CA GLN A 69 2.91 -18.46 10.03
C GLN A 69 2.67 -16.97 10.32
N SER A 70 3.30 -16.13 9.52
CA SER A 70 3.25 -14.67 9.66
C SER A 70 3.05 -14.05 8.29
N ALA A 71 2.21 -13.02 8.24
CA ALA A 71 2.06 -12.17 7.06
C ALA A 71 2.76 -10.83 7.29
N SER A 72 3.15 -10.17 6.21
CA SER A 72 3.55 -8.76 6.22
C SER A 72 2.57 -7.93 5.41
N ALA A 73 2.48 -6.63 5.71
CA ALA A 73 1.66 -5.71 4.93
C ALA A 73 2.25 -4.30 4.88
N TYR A 74 2.01 -3.59 3.78
CA TYR A 74 2.22 -2.14 3.71
C TYR A 74 0.91 -1.41 3.98
N LEU A 75 0.99 -0.25 4.64
CA LEU A 75 -0.12 0.67 4.87
C LEU A 75 0.16 1.96 4.10
N LEU A 76 -0.73 2.32 3.18
CA LEU A 76 -0.60 3.47 2.29
C LEU A 76 -1.89 4.31 2.35
N PRO A 77 -1.82 5.65 2.45
CA PRO A 77 -0.64 6.50 2.32
C PRO A 77 0.10 6.74 3.65
N SER A 78 -0.05 5.89 4.68
CA SER A 78 0.73 6.05 5.92
C SER A 78 2.23 5.75 5.75
N PHE A 79 2.63 5.10 4.66
CA PHE A 79 4.00 4.62 4.41
C PHE A 79 4.55 3.79 5.57
N LYS A 80 3.72 2.92 6.16
CA LYS A 80 4.15 1.99 7.21
C LYS A 80 4.32 0.58 6.64
N TYR A 81 5.29 -0.15 7.15
CA TYR A 81 5.45 -1.58 6.93
C TYR A 81 5.23 -2.34 8.22
N ILE A 82 4.33 -3.31 8.18
CA ILE A 82 4.04 -4.25 9.26
C ILE A 82 4.72 -5.57 8.89
N PRO A 83 5.88 -5.90 9.48
CA PRO A 83 6.64 -7.06 9.03
C PRO A 83 6.07 -8.39 9.54
N PHE A 84 5.50 -8.38 10.75
CA PHE A 84 5.10 -9.61 11.44
C PHE A 84 3.66 -9.50 11.92
N LEU A 85 2.76 -10.20 11.25
CA LEU A 85 1.38 -10.45 11.66
C LEU A 85 1.20 -11.95 11.87
N PRO A 86 1.47 -12.45 13.08
CA PRO A 86 1.20 -13.85 13.42
C PRO A 86 -0.26 -14.20 13.14
N ARG A 87 -0.50 -15.31 12.43
CA ARG A 87 -1.84 -15.82 12.11
C ARG A 87 -2.31 -16.91 13.08
N VAL A 88 -1.68 -17.01 14.26
CA VAL A 88 -2.05 -17.98 15.31
C VAL A 88 -3.29 -17.57 16.09
N SER A 89 -3.61 -16.27 16.12
CA SER A 89 -4.83 -15.72 16.70
C SER A 89 -5.26 -14.46 15.95
N PHE A 90 -6.52 -14.08 16.15
CA PHE A 90 -7.08 -12.86 15.54
C PHE A 90 -6.58 -11.56 16.21
N ASP A 91 -5.86 -11.66 17.34
CA ASP A 91 -5.43 -10.51 18.14
C ASP A 91 -4.49 -9.58 17.36
N SER A 92 -3.59 -10.14 16.54
CA SER A 92 -2.67 -9.34 15.72
C SER A 92 -3.41 -8.53 14.67
N VAL A 93 -4.48 -9.10 14.09
CA VAL A 93 -5.34 -8.41 13.12
C VAL A 93 -6.15 -7.31 13.82
N GLN A 94 -6.69 -7.59 15.01
CA GLN A 94 -7.36 -6.56 15.81
C GLN A 94 -6.42 -5.44 16.25
N ALA A 95 -5.17 -5.77 16.60
CA ALA A 95 -4.14 -4.79 16.94
C ALA A 95 -3.78 -3.91 15.73
N LEU A 96 -3.69 -4.50 14.53
CA LEU A 96 -3.53 -3.75 13.28
C LEU A 96 -4.70 -2.81 13.03
N ALA A 97 -5.93 -3.33 13.13
CA ALA A 97 -7.15 -2.56 12.94
C ALA A 97 -7.22 -1.36 13.89
N LYS A 98 -7.12 -1.61 15.20
CA LYS A 98 -7.25 -0.59 16.26
C LYS A 98 -6.04 0.34 16.32
N GLY A 99 -4.84 -0.17 16.07
CA GLY A 99 -3.60 0.60 16.20
C GLY A 99 -3.29 1.48 15.00
N TYR A 100 -3.65 1.05 13.78
CA TYR A 100 -3.19 1.71 12.55
C TYR A 100 -4.28 1.98 11.50
N LEU A 101 -5.33 1.16 11.40
CA LEU A 101 -6.30 1.29 10.29
C LEU A 101 -7.47 2.21 10.61
N LEU A 102 -8.01 2.15 11.82
CA LEU A 102 -9.10 3.06 12.24
C LEU A 102 -8.68 4.54 12.14
N PRO A 103 -9.63 5.48 11.95
CA PRO A 103 -9.36 6.90 11.91
C PRO A 103 -8.89 7.45 13.27
N GLU A 104 -8.02 8.45 13.24
CA GLU A 104 -7.66 9.25 14.42
C GLU A 104 -8.78 10.22 14.80
N LYS A 105 -9.49 10.74 13.80
CA LYS A 105 -10.63 11.64 13.95
C LYS A 105 -11.77 11.15 13.08
N LEU A 106 -12.93 10.91 13.69
CA LEU A 106 -14.14 10.52 12.98
C LEU A 106 -14.68 11.65 12.11
N HIS A 107 -15.32 11.26 11.00
CA HIS A 107 -16.08 12.17 10.17
C HIS A 107 -17.26 12.80 10.96
N PRO A 108 -17.63 14.08 10.75
CA PRO A 108 -18.75 14.73 11.46
C PRO A 108 -20.10 14.01 11.36
N ALA A 109 -20.29 13.19 10.32
CA ALA A 109 -21.48 12.33 10.21
C ALA A 109 -21.67 11.36 11.38
N HIS A 110 -20.62 11.12 12.19
CA HIS A 110 -20.66 10.27 13.38
C HIS A 110 -21.09 11.01 14.65
N ASP A 111 -21.38 12.31 14.60
CA ASP A 111 -21.79 13.07 15.79
C ASP A 111 -23.12 12.58 16.40
N CYS A 112 -23.95 11.89 15.59
CA CYS A 112 -25.17 11.24 16.05
C CYS A 112 -24.95 9.87 16.73
N LEU A 113 -23.74 9.32 16.69
CA LEU A 113 -23.43 8.02 17.31
C LEU A 113 -23.18 8.17 18.82
N SER A 114 -23.53 7.12 19.58
CA SER A 114 -23.22 7.09 21.01
C SER A 114 -21.69 7.07 21.26
N PRO A 115 -21.22 7.54 22.43
CA PRO A 115 -19.78 7.55 22.75
C PRO A 115 -19.10 6.19 22.60
N ILE A 116 -19.79 5.10 22.93
CA ILE A 116 -19.27 3.73 22.81
C ILE A 116 -19.05 3.35 21.34
N HIS A 117 -19.99 3.70 20.46
CA HIS A 117 -19.84 3.45 19.02
C HIS A 117 -18.70 4.27 18.42
N ARG A 118 -18.55 5.53 18.85
CA ARG A 118 -17.45 6.40 18.42
C ARG A 118 -16.09 5.87 18.88
N ASP A 119 -15.98 5.45 20.14
CA ASP A 119 -14.75 4.85 20.68
C ASP A 119 -14.36 3.56 19.95
N ARG A 120 -15.35 2.73 19.56
CA ARG A 120 -15.10 1.51 18.78
C ARG A 120 -14.51 1.79 17.39
N LEU A 121 -14.91 2.90 16.76
CA LEU A 121 -14.46 3.29 15.42
C LEU A 121 -13.22 4.19 15.44
N THR A 122 -12.65 4.50 16.60
CA THR A 122 -11.49 5.41 16.70
C THR A 122 -10.21 4.63 16.98
N ARG A 123 -9.11 5.07 16.37
CA ARG A 123 -7.76 4.51 16.57
C ARG A 123 -7.32 4.60 18.03
N LYS A 124 -6.63 3.55 18.49
CA LYS A 124 -6.11 3.42 19.86
C LYS A 124 -4.62 3.12 19.81
N THR A 125 -3.81 4.12 20.14
CA THR A 125 -2.32 4.06 20.08
C THR A 125 -1.74 2.96 20.97
N ALA A 126 -2.42 2.57 22.05
CA ALA A 126 -2.02 1.46 22.91
C ALA A 126 -1.84 0.13 22.15
N TYR A 127 -2.62 -0.11 21.08
CA TYR A 127 -2.52 -1.32 20.27
C TYR A 127 -1.31 -1.33 19.34
N GLN A 128 -0.70 -0.16 19.06
CA GLN A 128 0.46 -0.08 18.16
C GLN A 128 1.66 -0.86 18.70
N ARG A 129 1.84 -0.87 20.03
CA ARG A 129 2.93 -1.57 20.73
C ARG A 129 2.81 -3.09 20.68
N LEU A 130 1.64 -3.62 20.30
CA LEU A 130 1.41 -5.06 20.16
C LEU A 130 1.97 -5.60 18.84
N LEU A 131 2.26 -4.74 17.86
CA LEU A 131 2.86 -5.13 16.59
C LEU A 131 4.36 -4.87 16.59
N LEU A 132 5.13 -5.94 16.48
CA LEU A 132 6.59 -5.89 16.54
C LEU A 132 7.20 -5.45 15.20
N GLY A 133 8.19 -4.56 15.25
CA GLY A 133 9.02 -4.21 14.09
C GLY A 133 8.35 -3.30 13.06
N VAL A 134 7.21 -2.67 13.40
CA VAL A 134 6.56 -1.69 12.52
C VAL A 134 7.53 -0.53 12.24
N GLN A 135 7.70 -0.18 10.96
CA GLN A 135 8.66 0.85 10.53
C GLN A 135 8.13 1.68 9.37
N ASP A 136 8.69 2.87 9.17
CA ASP A 136 8.41 3.71 8.02
C ASP A 136 9.09 3.20 6.74
N VAL A 137 8.44 3.43 5.61
CA VAL A 137 8.91 3.04 4.28
C VAL A 137 9.25 4.28 3.47
N ALA A 138 10.50 4.37 3.03
CA ALA A 138 11.00 5.45 2.19
C ALA A 138 11.19 5.02 0.72
N ASP A 139 10.55 3.92 0.33
CA ASP A 139 10.65 3.35 -1.02
C ASP A 139 9.54 3.89 -1.91
N VAL A 140 9.85 4.21 -3.16
CA VAL A 140 8.81 4.47 -4.18
C VAL A 140 8.12 3.15 -4.50
N LEU A 141 6.79 3.11 -4.38
CA LEU A 141 6.01 1.90 -4.68
C LEU A 141 5.23 2.09 -5.98
N VAL A 142 5.47 1.22 -6.94
CA VAL A 142 4.70 1.11 -8.18
C VAL A 142 3.86 -0.15 -8.09
N LEU A 143 2.55 0.00 -7.97
CA LEU A 143 1.60 -1.10 -7.82
C LEU A 143 0.79 -1.27 -9.09
N ILE A 144 0.85 -2.44 -9.70
CA ILE A 144 0.27 -2.70 -11.03
C ILE A 144 -0.78 -3.79 -10.88
N CYS A 145 -2.00 -3.53 -11.34
CA CYS A 145 -3.04 -4.56 -11.34
C CYS A 145 -2.63 -5.74 -12.24
N GLY A 146 -2.30 -6.88 -11.63
CA GLY A 146 -1.89 -8.12 -12.31
C GLY A 146 -2.87 -9.28 -12.13
N HIS A 147 -4.08 -9.01 -11.60
CA HIS A 147 -5.02 -10.04 -11.13
C HIS A 147 -5.71 -10.81 -12.26
N GLY A 148 -5.04 -11.84 -12.78
CA GLY A 148 -5.53 -12.72 -13.85
C GLY A 148 -6.79 -13.49 -13.47
N GLY A 149 -6.85 -13.99 -12.23
CA GLY A 149 -8.04 -14.68 -11.70
C GLY A 149 -9.31 -13.82 -11.65
N ARG A 150 -9.20 -12.49 -11.74
CA ARG A 150 -10.33 -11.55 -11.80
C ARG A 150 -10.54 -10.94 -13.17
N ASP A 151 -9.47 -10.58 -13.86
CA ASP A 151 -9.50 -10.01 -15.20
C ASP A 151 -8.28 -10.51 -16.00
N PRO A 152 -8.47 -11.37 -17.02
CA PRO A 152 -7.36 -11.96 -17.77
C PRO A 152 -6.50 -10.90 -18.47
N ARG A 153 -7.07 -9.74 -18.83
CA ARG A 153 -6.30 -8.64 -19.43
C ARG A 153 -5.31 -8.05 -18.44
N CYS A 154 -5.67 -7.95 -17.16
CA CYS A 154 -4.75 -7.53 -16.11
C CYS A 154 -3.66 -8.58 -15.88
N GLY A 155 -4.00 -9.87 -15.92
CA GLY A 155 -3.01 -10.96 -15.83
C GLY A 155 -1.98 -10.94 -16.96
N ILE A 156 -2.38 -10.54 -18.17
CA ILE A 156 -1.47 -10.41 -19.33
C ILE A 156 -0.64 -9.11 -19.26
N PHE A 157 -1.28 -7.96 -19.00
CA PHE A 157 -0.60 -6.66 -19.02
C PHE A 157 0.28 -6.41 -17.79
N GLY A 158 -0.10 -6.94 -16.63
CA GLY A 158 0.58 -6.68 -15.36
C GLY A 158 2.08 -6.99 -15.41
N PRO A 159 2.50 -8.22 -15.77
CA PRO A 159 3.91 -8.58 -15.88
C PRO A 159 4.68 -7.71 -16.89
N LEU A 160 4.10 -7.43 -18.06
CA LEU A 160 4.72 -6.59 -19.08
C LEU A 160 5.01 -5.17 -18.56
N LEU A 161 4.06 -4.59 -17.83
CA LEU A 161 4.25 -3.29 -17.20
C LEU A 161 5.27 -3.35 -16.06
N ARG A 162 5.27 -4.42 -15.26
CA ARG A 162 6.26 -4.59 -14.18
C ARG A 162 7.67 -4.57 -14.74
N ASP A 163 7.94 -5.38 -15.74
CA ASP A 163 9.27 -5.52 -16.34
C ASP A 163 9.74 -4.18 -16.95
N GLU A 164 8.85 -3.48 -17.65
CA GLU A 164 9.14 -2.15 -18.21
C GLU A 164 9.40 -1.10 -17.11
N PHE A 165 8.62 -1.10 -16.02
CA PHE A 165 8.86 -0.18 -14.90
C PHE A 165 10.20 -0.46 -14.23
N GLU A 166 10.53 -1.73 -13.98
CA GLU A 166 11.82 -2.10 -13.38
C GLU A 166 13.00 -1.66 -14.26
N ASP A 167 12.94 -1.88 -15.57
CA ASP A 167 13.96 -1.42 -16.53
C ASP A 167 14.11 0.10 -16.52
N LYS A 168 13.00 0.84 -16.64
CA LYS A 168 13.04 2.32 -16.70
C LYS A 168 13.46 2.95 -15.38
N LEU A 169 13.07 2.38 -14.24
CA LEU A 169 13.52 2.82 -12.91
C LEU A 169 15.02 2.59 -12.72
N ALA A 170 15.54 1.43 -13.16
CA ALA A 170 16.97 1.14 -13.11
C ALA A 170 17.78 2.09 -14.01
N LYS A 171 17.31 2.35 -15.24
CA LYS A 171 17.91 3.36 -16.15
C LYS A 171 17.86 4.78 -15.57
N ALA A 172 16.84 5.08 -14.78
CA ALA A 172 16.72 6.32 -14.02
C ALA A 172 17.57 6.34 -12.73
N ARG A 173 18.41 5.32 -12.49
CA ARG A 173 19.35 5.18 -11.36
C ARG A 173 18.69 4.97 -9.99
N LEU A 174 17.45 4.51 -9.97
CA LEU A 174 16.83 4.01 -8.75
C LEU A 174 17.22 2.54 -8.54
N ARG A 175 17.44 2.15 -7.29
CA ARG A 175 17.66 0.76 -6.90
C ARG A 175 16.33 0.03 -6.84
N VAL A 176 16.07 -0.84 -7.81
CA VAL A 176 14.89 -1.71 -7.82
C VAL A 176 15.09 -2.84 -6.80
N ALA A 177 14.27 -2.88 -5.76
CA ALA A 177 14.34 -3.89 -4.70
C ALA A 177 13.20 -4.91 -4.83
N ARG A 178 13.55 -6.19 -4.89
CA ARG A 178 12.61 -7.32 -4.99
C ARG A 178 12.45 -8.11 -3.69
N ASP A 179 13.45 -8.07 -2.81
CA ASP A 179 13.42 -8.78 -1.52
C ASP A 179 12.47 -8.14 -0.51
N ALA A 180 12.13 -8.86 0.56
CA ALA A 180 11.33 -8.31 1.65
C ALA A 180 12.03 -7.09 2.29
N VAL A 181 11.26 -6.21 2.92
CA VAL A 181 11.84 -5.10 3.68
C VAL A 181 12.67 -5.68 4.82
N ARG A 182 13.90 -5.18 4.98
CA ARG A 182 14.78 -5.57 6.08
C ARG A 182 14.25 -4.97 7.38
N VAL A 183 14.14 -5.79 8.42
CA VAL A 183 13.63 -5.39 9.73
C VAL A 183 14.74 -5.61 10.74
N GLN A 184 15.13 -4.56 11.45
CA GLN A 184 16.11 -4.66 12.54
C GLN A 184 15.36 -4.80 13.86
N LEU A 185 15.41 -5.98 14.47
CA LEU A 185 14.83 -6.23 15.79
C LEU A 185 15.94 -6.05 16.84
N GLY A 186 15.86 -5.00 17.67
CA GLY A 186 16.79 -4.86 18.81
C GLY A 186 17.34 -3.47 19.14
N GLN A 187 16.83 -2.38 18.56
CA GLN A 187 17.09 -1.03 19.10
C GLN A 187 15.77 -0.34 19.41
N ALA A 188 15.32 -0.51 20.65
CA ALA A 188 14.42 0.44 21.28
C ALA A 188 15.29 1.59 21.76
N GLU A 189 15.16 2.74 21.08
CA GLU A 189 15.63 4.10 21.38
C GLU A 189 16.09 4.77 20.07
N ASP A 190 15.35 5.80 19.65
CA ASP A 190 15.70 6.79 18.62
C ASP A 190 16.06 6.32 17.18
N THR A 191 15.19 5.53 16.54
CA THR A 191 15.25 5.32 15.08
C THR A 191 14.33 6.28 14.31
N THR A 192 14.43 7.59 14.59
CA THR A 192 14.19 8.63 13.57
C THR A 192 15.26 8.58 12.46
N ALA A 193 16.30 7.76 12.64
CA ALA A 193 17.39 7.52 11.71
C ALA A 193 17.08 6.49 10.60
N SER A 194 16.16 6.80 9.69
CA SER A 194 16.26 6.42 8.25
C SER A 194 15.24 7.16 7.35
N ALA A 195 14.46 8.10 7.89
CA ALA A 195 13.66 9.03 7.09
C ALA A 195 14.46 10.30 6.74
N HIS A 196 15.77 10.18 6.48
CA HIS A 196 16.50 11.29 5.88
C HIS A 196 15.87 11.56 4.51
N ALA A 197 15.54 12.83 4.24
CA ALA A 197 14.98 13.24 2.96
C ALA A 197 15.94 12.81 1.84
N ARG A 198 15.57 11.77 1.08
CA ARG A 198 16.37 11.28 -0.04
C ARG A 198 15.82 11.91 -1.31
N ALA A 199 16.73 12.50 -2.10
CA ALA A 199 16.40 12.84 -3.47
C ALA A 199 16.00 11.57 -4.21
N ILE A 200 14.85 11.58 -4.87
CA ILE A 200 14.48 10.52 -5.81
C ILE A 200 15.44 10.64 -7.00
N GLY A 201 16.34 9.66 -7.10
CA GLY A 201 17.51 9.68 -7.98
C GLY A 201 18.52 8.61 -7.54
N ASP A 202 19.81 8.90 -7.68
CA ASP A 202 20.91 7.95 -7.44
C ASP A 202 20.82 7.31 -6.05
N GLY A 203 20.45 6.03 -6.03
CA GLY A 203 20.38 5.21 -4.81
C GLY A 203 19.04 5.24 -4.08
N ALA A 204 18.05 6.01 -4.53
CA ALA A 204 16.68 5.89 -4.04
C ALA A 204 16.11 4.50 -4.36
N VAL A 205 15.33 3.93 -3.45
CA VAL A 205 14.80 2.57 -3.59
C VAL A 205 13.42 2.63 -4.22
N ALA A 206 13.18 1.78 -5.22
CA ALA A 206 11.87 1.58 -5.80
C ALA A 206 11.47 0.10 -5.73
N ARG A 207 10.18 -0.17 -5.59
CA ARG A 207 9.62 -1.52 -5.62
C ARG A 207 8.45 -1.54 -6.58
N VAL A 208 8.47 -2.50 -7.50
CA VAL A 208 7.41 -2.71 -8.48
C VAL A 208 6.71 -4.01 -8.16
N GLY A 209 5.41 -3.95 -7.88
CA GLY A 209 4.62 -5.10 -7.43
C GLY A 209 3.38 -5.29 -8.26
N LEU A 210 3.05 -6.54 -8.56
CA LEU A 210 1.71 -6.89 -9.03
C LEU A 210 0.76 -6.88 -7.83
N ILE A 211 -0.45 -6.40 -8.05
CA ILE A 211 -1.50 -6.34 -7.03
C ILE A 211 -2.80 -6.95 -7.51
N SER A 212 -3.59 -7.41 -6.55
CA SER A 212 -4.95 -7.86 -6.80
C SER A 212 -5.79 -6.70 -7.36
N HIS A 213 -6.91 -7.05 -7.98
CA HIS A 213 -7.72 -6.14 -8.78
C HIS A 213 -8.03 -4.81 -8.08
N ILE A 214 -7.71 -3.73 -8.77
CA ILE A 214 -7.98 -2.35 -8.36
C ILE A 214 -8.63 -1.59 -9.52
N GLY A 215 -9.59 -0.73 -9.21
CA GLY A 215 -10.32 0.04 -10.21
C GLY A 215 -11.44 -0.76 -10.88
N GLY A 216 -11.92 -0.25 -12.02
CA GLY A 216 -12.99 -0.89 -12.78
C GLY A 216 -12.44 -1.82 -13.85
N HIS A 217 -13.10 -2.96 -14.04
CA HIS A 217 -12.86 -3.95 -15.10
C HIS A 217 -13.14 -3.47 -16.54
N LYS A 218 -13.18 -2.16 -16.82
CA LYS A 218 -13.38 -1.69 -18.20
C LYS A 218 -12.08 -1.78 -19.01
N PHE A 219 -10.93 -1.52 -18.38
CA PHE A 219 -9.61 -1.50 -19.02
C PHE A 219 -8.50 -2.05 -18.12
N ALA A 220 -7.49 -2.67 -18.73
CA ALA A 220 -6.24 -3.07 -18.06
C ALA A 220 -5.26 -1.89 -17.96
N GLY A 221 -4.10 -2.14 -17.35
CA GLY A 221 -3.09 -1.11 -17.14
C GLY A 221 -3.44 -0.13 -16.03
N ASN A 222 -4.04 -0.63 -14.93
CA ASN A 222 -4.25 0.14 -13.71
C ASN A 222 -2.95 0.14 -12.90
N VAL A 223 -2.40 1.33 -12.65
CA VAL A 223 -1.14 1.53 -11.94
C VAL A 223 -1.35 2.56 -10.84
N VAL A 224 -0.83 2.29 -9.65
CA VAL A 224 -0.77 3.24 -8.54
C VAL A 224 0.69 3.51 -8.20
N ILE A 225 1.09 4.78 -8.18
CA ILE A 225 2.44 5.21 -7.83
C ILE A 225 2.36 5.95 -6.49
N TYR A 226 3.01 5.42 -5.46
CA TYR A 226 3.17 6.10 -4.18
C TYR A 226 4.56 6.69 -4.05
N ILE A 227 4.60 7.98 -3.71
CA ILE A 227 5.84 8.72 -3.49
C ILE A 227 6.01 8.99 -1.99
N PRO A 228 7.12 8.58 -1.36
CA PRO A 228 7.34 8.77 0.07
C PRO A 228 7.22 10.23 0.55
N PRO A 229 6.81 10.47 1.81
CA PRO A 229 6.59 11.83 2.33
C PRO A 229 7.86 12.70 2.40
N ALA A 230 9.03 12.08 2.57
CA ALA A 230 10.32 12.78 2.66
C ALA A 230 11.03 12.90 1.30
N SER A 231 10.36 12.58 0.20
CA SER A 231 10.97 12.59 -1.13
C SER A 231 11.29 14.00 -1.61
N ARG A 232 12.46 14.12 -2.25
CA ARG A 232 12.92 15.34 -2.91
C ARG A 232 13.18 15.08 -4.40
N THR A 233 13.14 16.11 -5.23
CA THR A 233 13.54 16.01 -6.63
C THR A 233 15.07 15.88 -6.74
N ARG A 234 15.59 15.58 -7.94
CA ARG A 234 17.06 15.59 -8.19
C ARG A 234 17.70 16.96 -7.96
N ALA A 235 16.93 18.05 -8.08
CA ALA A 235 17.39 19.40 -7.78
C ALA A 235 17.41 19.70 -6.26
N GLY A 236 16.98 18.75 -5.42
CA GLY A 236 16.93 18.91 -3.96
C GLY A 236 15.66 19.57 -3.43
N GLU A 237 14.76 20.00 -4.32
CA GLU A 237 13.46 20.59 -3.96
C GLU A 237 12.51 19.54 -3.37
N GLN A 238 11.52 19.99 -2.60
CA GLN A 238 10.48 19.08 -2.11
C GLN A 238 9.73 18.48 -3.30
N HIS A 239 9.56 17.16 -3.30
CA HIS A 239 8.82 16.50 -4.37
C HIS A 239 7.33 16.87 -4.25
N ALA A 240 6.74 17.44 -5.31
CA ALA A 240 5.37 17.96 -5.28
C ALA A 240 4.31 16.89 -4.95
N LEU A 241 4.60 15.61 -5.24
CA LEU A 241 3.75 14.47 -4.94
C LEU A 241 4.18 13.72 -3.66
N ALA A 242 5.06 14.28 -2.83
CA ALA A 242 5.53 13.63 -1.62
C ALA A 242 4.36 13.27 -0.68
N GLY A 243 4.30 11.99 -0.29
CA GLY A 243 3.23 11.43 0.53
C GLY A 243 1.94 11.13 -0.23
N CYS A 244 1.93 11.28 -1.55
CA CYS A 244 0.75 11.02 -2.38
C CYS A 244 0.78 9.63 -3.02
N GLY A 245 -0.42 9.10 -3.29
CA GLY A 245 -0.65 7.96 -4.18
C GLY A 245 -1.39 8.42 -5.43
N ILE A 246 -0.81 8.22 -6.61
CA ILE A 246 -1.35 8.69 -7.89
C ILE A 246 -1.81 7.50 -8.73
N TRP A 247 -3.04 7.54 -9.23
CA TRP A 247 -3.66 6.46 -9.99
C TRP A 247 -3.68 6.77 -11.48
N TYR A 248 -3.17 5.83 -12.25
CA TYR A 248 -3.20 5.82 -13.69
C TYR A 248 -3.98 4.62 -14.20
N GLY A 249 -4.68 4.80 -15.31
CA GLY A 249 -5.40 3.72 -15.99
C GLY A 249 -5.18 3.77 -17.49
N ARG A 250 -5.25 2.62 -18.15
CA ARG A 250 -4.88 2.43 -19.57
C ARG A 250 -3.38 2.66 -19.83
N VAL A 251 -2.55 2.33 -18.84
CA VAL A 251 -1.09 2.37 -19.01
C VAL A 251 -0.68 1.21 -19.93
N GLU A 252 0.22 1.50 -20.86
CA GLU A 252 0.85 0.55 -21.79
C GLU A 252 2.37 0.67 -21.60
N PRO A 253 3.17 -0.33 -22.00
CA PRO A 253 4.63 -0.27 -21.85
C PRO A 253 5.26 1.02 -22.40
N LYS A 254 4.79 1.49 -23.57
CA LYS A 254 5.27 2.74 -24.19
C LYS A 254 5.09 4.00 -23.32
N HIS A 255 4.17 3.98 -22.34
CA HIS A 255 3.89 5.10 -21.45
C HIS A 255 4.78 5.12 -20.20
N VAL A 256 5.42 4.00 -19.87
CA VAL A 256 6.13 3.82 -18.60
C VAL A 256 7.28 4.79 -18.43
N GLU A 257 8.07 5.02 -19.49
CA GLU A 257 9.17 5.99 -19.45
C GLU A 257 8.69 7.41 -19.11
N GLY A 258 7.55 7.81 -19.65
CA GLY A 258 6.90 9.07 -19.32
C GLY A 258 6.46 9.13 -17.86
N LEU A 259 5.84 8.07 -17.33
CA LEU A 259 5.43 8.02 -15.92
C LEU A 259 6.62 8.08 -14.96
N VAL A 260 7.74 7.40 -15.28
CA VAL A 260 8.97 7.49 -14.48
C VAL A 260 9.51 8.92 -14.50
N ARG A 261 9.64 9.52 -15.69
CA ARG A 261 10.22 10.85 -15.84
C ARG A 261 9.35 11.96 -15.24
N GLU A 262 8.07 11.98 -15.56
CA GLU A 262 7.17 13.05 -15.14
C GLU A 262 6.74 12.89 -13.69
N THR A 263 6.26 11.70 -13.30
CA THR A 263 5.65 11.49 -11.98
C THR A 263 6.66 11.14 -10.91
N ILE A 264 7.52 10.15 -11.15
CA ILE A 264 8.43 9.64 -10.11
C ILE A 264 9.60 10.59 -9.89
N LEU A 265 10.20 11.11 -10.96
CA LEU A 265 11.36 12.02 -10.86
C LEU A 265 10.93 13.49 -10.77
N GLY A 266 9.92 13.88 -11.55
CA GLY A 266 9.56 15.28 -11.78
C GLY A 266 8.43 15.82 -10.91
N GLY A 267 7.71 14.96 -10.16
CA GLY A 267 6.57 15.38 -9.35
C GLY A 267 5.37 15.90 -10.12
N ARG A 268 5.20 15.51 -11.40
CA ARG A 268 4.10 15.92 -12.27
C ARG A 268 3.15 14.77 -12.57
N VAL A 269 1.87 15.08 -12.64
CA VAL A 269 0.83 14.11 -13.04
C VAL A 269 0.69 14.10 -14.55
N VAL A 270 0.59 12.91 -15.15
CA VAL A 270 0.28 12.74 -16.57
C VAL A 270 -1.24 12.66 -16.75
N GLU A 271 -1.86 13.79 -17.09
CA GLU A 271 -3.31 14.01 -17.03
C GLU A 271 -4.12 13.00 -17.87
N ASP A 272 -3.71 12.69 -19.09
CA ASP A 272 -4.44 11.79 -20.01
C ASP A 272 -4.74 10.40 -19.41
N MET A 273 -3.82 9.90 -18.58
CA MET A 273 -3.95 8.62 -17.92
C MET A 273 -4.47 8.71 -16.48
N PHE A 274 -4.55 9.92 -15.90
CA PHE A 274 -4.92 10.12 -14.51
C PHE A 274 -6.35 9.63 -14.24
N ARG A 275 -6.53 8.96 -13.10
CA ARG A 275 -7.83 8.41 -12.64
C ARG A 275 -8.19 8.84 -11.23
N GLY A 276 -7.34 9.64 -10.60
CA GLY A 276 -7.49 10.10 -9.23
C GLY A 276 -6.22 9.87 -8.43
N GLY A 277 -6.25 10.27 -7.17
CA GLY A 277 -5.18 10.01 -6.23
C GLY A 277 -5.61 10.27 -4.80
N ILE A 278 -4.66 10.13 -3.90
CA ILE A 278 -4.80 10.44 -2.48
C ILE A 278 -3.58 11.25 -2.03
N ASP A 279 -3.81 12.34 -1.31
CA ASP A 279 -2.73 13.16 -0.77
C ASP A 279 -2.28 12.69 0.63
N SER A 280 -1.22 13.32 1.14
CA SER A 280 -0.66 13.03 2.47
C SER A 280 -1.63 13.30 3.63
N LYS A 281 -2.71 14.04 3.39
CA LYS A 281 -3.80 14.32 4.35
C LYS A 281 -5.01 13.39 4.14
N ARG A 282 -4.86 12.33 3.33
CA ARG A 282 -5.92 11.37 2.96
C ARG A 282 -7.11 12.02 2.24
N ARG A 283 -6.89 13.14 1.57
CA ARG A 283 -7.88 13.76 0.69
C ARG A 283 -7.76 13.17 -0.70
N LEU A 284 -8.89 12.92 -1.33
CA LEU A 284 -8.94 12.43 -2.69
C LEU A 284 -8.56 13.55 -3.66
N LEU A 285 -7.76 13.19 -4.66
CA LEU A 285 -7.39 14.04 -5.78
C LEU A 285 -8.21 13.60 -6.98
N SER A 286 -8.83 14.55 -7.66
CA SER A 286 -9.56 14.36 -8.92
C SER A 286 -9.32 15.57 -9.81
N ILE A 287 -9.44 15.37 -11.12
CA ILE A 287 -9.50 16.45 -12.13
C ILE A 287 -10.97 16.63 -12.50
#